data_AF-A0A7H4PUL7-F1
#
_entry.id   AF-A0A7H4PUL7-F1
#
_cell.length_a   1.000
_cell.length_b   1.000
_cell.length_c   1.000
_cell.angle_alpha   90.00
_cell.angle_beta   90.00
_cell.angle_gamma   90.00
#
_symmetry.space_group_name_H-M   'P 1'
#
loop_
_entity.id
_entity.type
_entity.pdbx_description
1 polymer ?
#
loop_
_entity_poly.entity_id
_entity_poly.type
_entity_poly.pdbx_seq_one_letter_code
_entity_poly.pdbx_strand_id
1 'polypeptide(L)'
;MNANGKSLTIVNGASAAAFHVRSVLVAFAVLAIVTIGVLASLWAASFFLYASLRMNPLHAGLWGWPDVLLAWRHGQMPNAGRRLAGAALLGVLAAVGGPATGLYTLWESTGRRRLYGSARFASEAEIRAAGLL
;
A
#
# COMPACT_ATOMS: atom_id res chain seq x y z
N MET A 1 37.30 37.37 9.86
CA MET A 1 36.26 36.96 8.89
C MET A 1 35.93 35.48 9.14
N ASN A 2 34.70 35.19 9.56
CA ASN A 2 34.25 33.87 10.05
C ASN A 2 33.78 32.99 8.88
N ALA A 3 34.64 32.08 8.41
CA ALA A 3 34.33 31.14 7.32
C ALA A 3 33.39 29.98 7.76
N ASN A 4 33.22 29.77 9.07
CA ASN A 4 32.50 28.61 9.60
C ASN A 4 30.97 28.75 9.49
N GLY A 5 30.43 29.98 9.47
CA GLY A 5 28.98 30.23 9.35
C GLY A 5 28.37 29.87 7.99
N LYS A 6 29.16 29.94 6.90
CA LYS A 6 28.71 29.60 5.55
C LYS A 6 28.67 28.08 5.29
N SER A 7 29.59 27.33 5.89
CA SER A 7 29.63 25.86 5.75
C SER A 7 28.44 25.20 6.46
N LEU A 8 28.12 25.65 7.67
CA LEU A 8 26.97 25.14 8.44
C LEU A 8 25.62 25.43 7.77
N THR A 9 25.45 26.60 7.14
CA THR A 9 24.20 26.95 6.44
C THR A 9 23.99 26.15 5.16
N ILE A 10 25.06 25.84 4.41
CA ILE A 10 24.97 25.01 3.19
C ILE A 10 24.66 23.54 3.54
N VAL A 11 25.32 22.98 4.57
CA VAL A 11 25.07 21.60 5.03
C VAL A 11 23.66 21.47 5.60
N ASN A 12 23.18 22.45 6.37
CA ASN A 12 21.81 22.47 6.88
C ASN A 12 20.76 22.70 5.77
N GLY A 13 21.07 23.51 4.76
CA GLY A 13 20.20 23.71 3.59
C GLY A 13 20.08 22.44 2.74
N ALA A 14 21.18 21.72 2.54
CA ALA A 14 21.20 20.45 1.82
C ALA A 14 20.46 19.33 2.59
N SER A 15 20.60 19.27 3.92
CA SER A 15 19.89 18.30 4.75
C SER A 15 18.39 18.59 4.85
N ALA A 16 18.00 19.88 4.94
CA ALA A 16 16.60 20.30 4.88
C ALA A 16 15.97 20.00 3.51
N ALA A 17 16.67 20.30 2.41
CA ALA A 17 16.20 19.99 1.06
C ALA A 17 16.05 18.48 0.85
N ALA A 18 17.03 17.67 1.28
CA ALA A 18 16.96 16.22 1.21
C ALA A 18 15.80 15.65 2.06
N PHE A 19 15.54 16.23 3.22
CA PHE A 19 14.41 15.87 4.08
C PHE A 19 13.06 16.19 3.42
N HIS A 20 12.92 17.36 2.81
CA HIS A 20 11.71 17.74 2.09
C HIS A 20 11.47 16.87 0.85
N VAL A 21 12.52 16.60 0.06
CA VAL A 21 12.43 15.70 -1.10
C VAL A 21 12.01 14.29 -0.65
N ARG A 22 12.60 13.74 0.41
CA ARG A 22 12.21 12.45 0.97
C ARG A 22 10.75 12.46 1.42
N SER A 23 10.31 13.50 2.11
CA SER A 23 8.94 13.64 2.59
C SER A 23 7.93 13.71 1.43
N VAL A 24 8.26 14.46 0.37
CA VAL A 24 7.46 14.57 -0.85
C VAL A 24 7.38 13.21 -1.56
N LEU A 25 8.51 12.50 -1.71
CA LEU A 25 8.54 11.17 -2.31
C LEU A 25 7.68 10.16 -1.52
N VAL A 26 7.75 10.20 -0.19
CA VAL A 26 6.90 9.36 0.67
C VAL A 26 5.43 9.72 0.48
N ALA A 27 5.08 11.01 0.45
CA ALA A 27 3.71 11.44 0.21
C ALA A 27 3.18 10.98 -1.16
N PHE A 28 3.99 11.09 -2.22
CA PHE A 28 3.62 10.58 -3.55
C PHE A 28 3.47 9.07 -3.58
N ALA A 29 4.34 8.33 -2.90
CA ALA A 29 4.24 6.88 -2.81
C ALA A 29 2.94 6.47 -2.08
N VAL A 30 2.63 7.11 -0.96
CA VAL A 30 1.38 6.89 -0.22
C VAL A 30 0.18 7.21 -1.10
N LEU A 31 0.19 8.35 -1.79
CA LEU A 31 -0.89 8.73 -2.68
C LEU A 31 -1.10 7.71 -3.80
N ALA A 32 -0.02 7.28 -4.46
CA ALA A 32 -0.08 6.28 -5.52
C ALA A 32 -0.67 4.95 -5.02
N ILE A 33 -0.25 4.48 -3.84
CA ILE A 33 -0.78 3.26 -3.22
C ILE A 33 -2.28 3.41 -2.94
N VAL A 34 -2.70 4.54 -2.38
CA VAL A 34 -4.12 4.82 -2.11
C VAL A 34 -4.91 4.85 -3.42
N THR A 35 -4.41 5.53 -4.45
CA THR A 35 -5.07 5.60 -5.76
C THR A 35 -5.23 4.21 -6.39
N ILE A 36 -4.18 3.38 -6.36
CA ILE A 36 -4.25 2.00 -6.87
C ILE A 36 -5.25 1.17 -6.06
N GLY A 37 -5.27 1.31 -4.74
CA GLY A 37 -6.23 0.62 -3.87
C GLY A 37 -7.68 1.02 -4.18
N VAL A 38 -7.93 2.30 -4.42
CA VAL A 38 -9.25 2.80 -4.84
C VAL A 38 -9.64 2.22 -6.20
N LEU A 39 -8.75 2.26 -7.20
CA LEU A 39 -9.03 1.69 -8.53
C LEU A 39 -9.30 0.18 -8.46
N ALA A 40 -8.51 -0.56 -7.68
CA ALA A 40 -8.71 -1.98 -7.45
C ALA A 40 -10.06 -2.26 -6.76
N SER A 41 -10.45 -1.43 -5.79
CA SER A 41 -11.75 -1.52 -5.10
C SER A 41 -12.92 -1.31 -6.06
N LEU A 42 -12.86 -0.27 -6.90
CA LEU A 42 -13.90 0.01 -7.90
C LEU A 42 -14.01 -1.13 -8.92
N TRP A 43 -12.88 -1.66 -9.38
CA TRP A 43 -12.86 -2.78 -10.29
C TRP A 43 -13.46 -4.03 -9.65
N ALA A 44 -13.06 -4.37 -8.42
CA ALA A 44 -13.59 -5.51 -7.68
C ALA A 44 -15.09 -5.38 -7.41
N ALA A 45 -15.57 -4.19 -7.01
CA ALA A 45 -16.99 -3.92 -6.85
C ALA A 45 -17.77 -4.12 -8.17
N SER A 46 -17.21 -3.66 -9.28
CA SER A 46 -17.81 -3.86 -10.61
C SER A 46 -17.85 -5.34 -10.98
N PHE A 47 -16.77 -6.08 -10.73
CA PHE A 47 -16.68 -7.51 -10.95
C PHE A 47 -17.74 -8.29 -10.16
N PHE A 48 -17.86 -8.04 -8.85
CA PHE A 48 -18.85 -8.70 -8.00
C PHE A 48 -20.28 -8.33 -8.38
N LEU A 49 -20.52 -7.10 -8.82
CA LEU A 49 -21.82 -6.68 -9.32
C LEU A 49 -22.21 -7.43 -10.59
N TYR A 50 -21.31 -7.50 -11.57
CA TYR A 50 -21.55 -8.24 -12.83
C TYR A 50 -21.75 -9.73 -12.57
N ALA A 51 -20.93 -10.33 -11.69
CA ALA A 51 -21.10 -11.70 -11.26
C ALA A 51 -22.47 -11.93 -10.59
N SER A 52 -22.92 -11.01 -9.74
CA SER A 52 -24.26 -11.06 -9.13
C SER A 52 -25.39 -10.98 -10.16
N LEU A 53 -25.19 -10.18 -11.21
CA LEU A 53 -26.12 -10.05 -12.33
C LEU A 53 -26.01 -11.21 -13.35
N ARG A 54 -25.13 -12.19 -13.10
CA ARG A 54 -24.82 -13.32 -14.02
C ARG A 54 -24.36 -12.87 -15.40
N MET A 55 -23.79 -11.67 -15.49
CA MET A 55 -23.13 -11.15 -16.69
C MET A 55 -21.64 -11.52 -16.64
N ASN A 56 -20.97 -11.51 -17.80
CA ASN A 56 -19.55 -11.84 -17.85
C ASN A 56 -18.73 -10.82 -17.02
N PRO A 57 -18.12 -11.22 -15.90
CA PRO A 57 -17.51 -10.30 -14.97
C PRO A 57 -16.16 -9.76 -15.47
N LEU A 58 -15.57 -10.37 -16.52
CA LEU A 58 -14.36 -9.86 -17.17
C LEU A 58 -14.62 -8.58 -18.01
N HIS A 59 -15.89 -8.30 -18.34
CA HIS A 59 -16.28 -7.04 -18.97
C HIS A 59 -16.53 -5.92 -17.95
N ALA A 60 -16.43 -6.21 -16.65
CA ALA A 60 -16.59 -5.20 -15.62
C ALA A 60 -15.38 -4.25 -15.61
N GLY A 61 -15.54 -3.09 -16.24
CA GLY A 61 -14.58 -1.99 -16.17
C GLY A 61 -14.63 -1.27 -14.82
N LEU A 62 -13.73 -0.30 -14.63
CA LEU A 62 -13.67 0.56 -13.43
C LEU A 62 -14.96 1.35 -13.18
N TRP A 63 -15.71 1.64 -14.24
CA TRP A 63 -16.95 2.44 -14.21
C TRP A 63 -18.22 1.60 -14.06
N GLY A 64 -18.13 0.27 -14.12
CA GLY A 64 -19.32 -0.60 -14.12
C GLY A 64 -20.21 -0.45 -12.89
N TRP A 65 -19.62 -0.40 -11.69
CA TRP A 65 -20.37 -0.17 -10.45
C TRP A 65 -20.89 1.29 -10.32
N PRO A 66 -20.08 2.34 -10.57
CA PRO A 66 -20.57 3.73 -10.60
C PRO A 66 -21.73 3.98 -11.56
N ASP A 67 -21.67 3.41 -12.76
CA ASP A 67 -22.70 3.61 -13.79
C ASP A 67 -24.04 3.02 -13.33
N VAL A 68 -24.01 1.82 -12.76
CA VAL A 68 -25.21 1.17 -12.22
C VAL A 68 -25.72 1.91 -10.97
N LEU A 69 -24.84 2.50 -10.15
CA LEU A 69 -25.24 3.34 -9.01
C LEU A 69 -26.00 4.58 -9.50
N LEU A 70 -25.51 5.24 -10.54
CA LEU A 70 -26.16 6.39 -11.15
C LEU A 70 -27.51 5.98 -11.75
N ALA A 71 -27.58 4.88 -12.50
CA ALA A 71 -28.83 4.37 -13.04
C ALA A 71 -29.87 4.04 -11.95
N TRP A 72 -29.42 3.44 -10.84
CA TRP A 72 -30.26 3.19 -9.66
C TRP A 72 -30.78 4.49 -9.03
N ARG A 73 -29.91 5.50 -8.86
CA ARG A 73 -30.27 6.81 -8.29
C ARG A 73 -31.29 7.57 -9.15
N HIS A 74 -31.23 7.40 -10.47
CA HIS A 74 -32.21 7.97 -11.40
C HIS A 74 -33.49 7.12 -11.52
N GLY A 75 -33.64 6.06 -10.73
CA GLY A 75 -34.84 5.22 -10.70
C GLY A 75 -34.94 4.20 -11.84
N GLN A 76 -33.89 4.04 -12.66
CA GLN A 76 -33.92 3.13 -13.81
C GLN A 76 -33.76 1.65 -13.44
N MET A 77 -33.38 1.35 -12.20
CA MET A 77 -33.19 -0.02 -11.71
C MET A 77 -33.80 -0.27 -10.32
N PRO A 78 -35.14 -0.25 -10.17
CA PRO A 78 -35.77 -0.63 -8.91
C PRO A 78 -35.35 -2.07 -8.56
N ASN A 79 -34.89 -2.29 -7.31
CA ASN A 79 -34.35 -3.54 -6.75
C ASN A 79 -32.84 -3.83 -6.92
N ALA A 80 -32.05 -2.98 -7.59
CA ALA A 80 -30.60 -3.18 -7.69
C ALA A 80 -29.81 -2.82 -6.41
N GLY A 81 -30.39 -2.02 -5.52
CA GLY A 81 -29.70 -1.43 -4.36
C GLY A 81 -29.00 -2.44 -3.43
N ARG A 82 -29.62 -3.58 -3.13
CA ARG A 82 -29.00 -4.61 -2.26
C ARG A 82 -27.76 -5.24 -2.89
N ARG A 83 -27.81 -5.52 -4.21
CA ARG A 83 -26.68 -6.08 -4.95
C ARG A 83 -25.56 -5.06 -5.09
N LEU A 84 -25.93 -3.80 -5.26
CA LEU A 84 -25.01 -2.68 -5.40
C LEU A 84 -24.24 -2.41 -4.09
N ALA A 85 -24.94 -2.36 -2.97
CA ALA A 85 -24.34 -2.23 -1.64
C ALA A 85 -23.44 -3.43 -1.31
N GLY A 86 -23.91 -4.66 -1.59
CA GLY A 86 -23.11 -5.88 -1.38
C GLY A 86 -21.82 -5.89 -2.20
N ALA A 87 -21.90 -5.48 -3.47
CA ALA A 87 -20.74 -5.39 -4.35
C ALA A 87 -19.72 -4.33 -3.88
N ALA A 88 -20.20 -3.18 -3.38
CA ALA A 88 -19.32 -2.15 -2.81
C ALA A 88 -18.61 -2.65 -1.55
N LEU A 89 -19.33 -3.32 -0.65
CA LEU A 89 -18.76 -3.89 0.57
C LEU A 89 -17.67 -4.91 0.24
N LEU A 90 -17.92 -5.82 -0.72
CA LEU A 90 -16.92 -6.80 -1.15
C LEU A 90 -15.72 -6.15 -1.83
N GLY A 91 -15.92 -5.11 -2.64
CA GLY A 91 -14.83 -4.34 -3.25
C GLY A 91 -13.92 -3.70 -2.20
N VAL A 92 -14.51 -3.03 -1.19
CA VAL A 92 -13.76 -2.43 -0.08
C VAL A 92 -13.05 -3.48 0.75
N LEU A 93 -13.72 -4.59 1.08
CA LEU A 93 -13.11 -5.69 1.85
C LEU A 93 -11.94 -6.32 1.09
N ALA A 94 -12.02 -6.47 -0.23
CA ALA A 94 -10.90 -6.96 -1.03
C ALA A 94 -9.74 -5.98 -1.04
N ALA A 95 -10.03 -4.68 -1.23
CA ALA A 95 -9.01 -3.64 -1.31
C ALA A 95 -8.32 -3.33 0.03
N VAL A 96 -9.00 -3.51 1.16
CA VAL A 96 -8.43 -3.30 2.51
C VAL A 96 -7.89 -4.60 3.10
N GLY A 97 -8.63 -5.70 2.93
CA GLY A 97 -8.30 -7.01 3.48
C GLY A 97 -7.05 -7.62 2.86
N GLY A 98 -6.84 -7.46 1.54
CA GLY A 98 -5.64 -7.95 0.87
C GLY A 98 -4.35 -7.30 1.41
N PRO A 99 -4.23 -5.96 1.42
CA PRO A 99 -3.08 -5.28 2.01
C PRO A 99 -2.91 -5.54 3.50
N ALA A 100 -3.99 -5.58 4.29
CA ALA A 100 -3.91 -5.86 5.72
C ALA A 100 -3.37 -7.28 6.00
N THR A 101 -3.85 -8.27 5.26
CA THR A 101 -3.35 -9.65 5.37
C THR A 101 -1.92 -9.78 4.85
N GLY A 102 -1.56 -9.12 3.76
CA GLY A 102 -0.18 -9.08 3.26
C GLY A 102 0.80 -8.41 4.24
N LEU A 103 0.38 -7.31 4.88
CA LEU A 103 1.18 -6.65 5.90
C LEU A 103 1.32 -7.52 7.15
N TYR A 104 0.23 -8.18 7.57
CA TYR A 104 0.24 -9.12 8.68
C TYR A 104 1.19 -10.30 8.42
N THR A 105 1.16 -10.92 7.24
CA THR A 105 2.06 -12.03 6.90
C THR A 105 3.52 -11.58 6.81
N LEU A 106 3.79 -10.39 6.27
CA LEU A 106 5.14 -9.81 6.26
C LEU A 106 5.64 -9.53 7.68
N TRP A 107 4.79 -9.01 8.56
CA TRP A 107 5.14 -8.75 9.95
C TRP A 107 5.39 -10.04 10.74
N GLU A 108 4.53 -11.05 10.58
CA GLU A 108 4.75 -12.38 11.17
C GLU A 108 6.04 -13.03 10.64
N SER A 109 6.33 -12.88 9.34
CA SER A 109 7.56 -13.43 8.73
C SER A 109 8.84 -12.74 9.21
N THR A 110 8.78 -11.45 9.54
CA THR A 110 9.91 -10.70 10.08
C THR A 110 10.10 -10.96 11.58
N GLY A 111 9.01 -11.11 12.34
CA GLY A 111 9.05 -11.49 13.76
C GLY A 111 9.55 -12.92 14.03
N ARG A 112 9.35 -13.85 13.08
CA ARG A 112 9.85 -15.24 13.17
C ARG A 112 11.28 -15.46 12.68
N ARG A 113 11.96 -14.47 12.09
CA ARG A 113 13.40 -14.61 11.83
C ARG A 113 14.10 -14.69 13.17
N ARG A 114 14.47 -15.90 13.60
CA ARG A 114 15.31 -16.13 14.79
C ARG A 114 16.65 -15.42 14.61
N LEU A 115 16.69 -14.14 14.98
CA LEU A 115 17.93 -13.38 15.17
C LEU A 115 18.77 -13.95 16.34
N TYR A 116 18.23 -14.94 17.08
CA TYR A 116 18.88 -15.62 18.19
C TYR A 116 19.21 -17.10 17.92
N GLY A 117 19.20 -17.55 16.67
CA GLY A 117 19.59 -18.90 16.30
C GLY A 117 20.86 -18.90 15.45
N SER A 118 22.04 -18.98 16.10
CA SER A 118 23.41 -19.11 15.54
C SER A 118 24.27 -17.87 15.30
N ALA A 119 23.78 -16.65 15.55
CA ALA A 119 24.68 -15.49 15.68
C ALA A 119 25.43 -15.57 17.03
N ARG A 120 26.38 -16.52 17.16
CA ARG A 120 27.41 -16.41 18.19
C ARG A 120 28.31 -15.27 17.74
N PHE A 121 28.51 -14.27 18.60
CA PHE A 121 29.62 -13.34 18.37
C PHE A 121 30.90 -14.15 18.24
N ALA A 122 31.68 -13.88 17.19
CA ALA A 122 32.94 -14.58 16.95
C ALA A 122 33.84 -14.44 18.18
N SER A 123 34.35 -15.56 18.69
CA SER A 123 35.30 -15.52 19.81
C SER A 123 36.60 -14.85 19.35
N GLU A 124 37.36 -14.30 20.30
CA GLU A 124 38.62 -13.60 20.00
C GLU A 124 39.62 -14.45 19.19
N ALA A 125 39.58 -15.78 19.39
CA ALA A 125 40.36 -16.73 18.61
C ALA A 125 39.93 -16.80 17.12
N GLU A 126 38.62 -16.69 16.84
CA GLU A 126 38.08 -16.68 15.48
C GLU A 126 38.32 -15.35 14.78
N ILE A 127 38.24 -14.24 15.52
CA ILE A 127 38.56 -12.89 15.01
C ILE A 127 40.05 -12.83 14.61
N ARG A 128 40.94 -13.42 15.42
CA ARG A 128 42.37 -13.52 15.13
C ARG A 128 42.67 -14.47 13.98
N ALA A 129 42.00 -15.61 13.90
CA ALA A 129 42.13 -16.54 12.77
C ALA A 129 41.67 -15.90 11.44
N ALA A 130 40.71 -14.98 11.50
CA ALA A 130 40.27 -14.18 10.35
C ALA A 130 41.19 -12.98 10.02
N GLY A 131 42.23 -12.72 10.83
CA GLY A 131 43.17 -11.61 10.62
C GLY A 131 42.55 -10.23 10.84
N LEU A 132 41.45 -10.15 11.60
CA LEU A 132 40.76 -8.91 11.92
C LEU A 132 41.27 -8.25 13.21
N LEU A 133 42.33 -8.82 13.80
CA LEU A 133 43.10 -8.34 14.95
C LEU A 133 44.58 -8.30 14.59
#